data_AF-A0A9Q1H7N6-F1
#
_entry.id   AF-A0A9Q1H7N6-F1
#
_cell.length_a   1.000
_cell.length_b   1.000
_cell.length_c   1.000
_cell.angle_alpha   90.00
_cell.angle_beta   90.00
_cell.angle_gamma   90.00
#
_symmetry.space_group_name_H-M   'P 1'
#
loop_
_entity.id
_entity.type
_entity.pdbx_description
1 polymer ?
#
loop_
_entity_poly.entity_id
_entity_poly.type
_entity_poly.pdbx_seq_one_letter_code
_entity_poly.pdbx_strand_id
1 'polypeptide(L)'
;MKFVCMLALISVAVCLTHAQRSGKEDDFEEVEVTTLFGWPKPGHGKCRRYPFRYCRYPGEKTRFDGENCQTCYCNQWFGETCCEGEPRPVVKKPRHCDVTLNPKTCEYDLHPRCKGACDTVGWQVSMLADYDEGWSDVDVTVE
;
A
#
# COMPACT_ATOMS: atom_id res chain seq x y z
N MET A 1 72.40 20.65 -8.82
CA MET A 1 71.28 21.50 -8.38
C MET A 1 70.02 20.89 -8.98
N LYS A 2 69.30 19.92 -8.39
CA LYS A 2 68.53 19.85 -7.13
C LYS A 2 67.58 21.05 -6.93
N PHE A 3 66.43 21.01 -7.60
CA PHE A 3 65.21 21.68 -7.16
C PHE A 3 64.06 20.67 -7.11
N VAL A 4 63.72 20.31 -5.88
CA VAL A 4 62.50 19.63 -5.44
C VAL A 4 61.53 20.75 -5.06
N CYS A 5 60.28 20.72 -5.54
CA CYS A 5 59.16 21.45 -4.92
C CYS A 5 57.86 20.96 -5.58
N MET A 6 57.14 20.01 -4.98
CA MET A 6 56.04 20.27 -4.03
C MET A 6 54.87 21.04 -4.65
N LEU A 7 54.02 20.33 -5.40
CA LEU A 7 52.61 20.68 -5.57
C LEU A 7 51.79 19.38 -5.68
N ALA A 8 51.73 18.66 -4.57
CA ALA A 8 50.73 17.64 -4.32
C ALA A 8 50.19 17.91 -2.93
N LEU A 9 49.03 18.55 -2.83
CA LEU A 9 48.12 18.59 -1.67
C LEU A 9 46.98 19.57 -2.01
N ILE A 10 45.78 19.27 -1.50
CA ILE A 10 44.51 20.00 -1.65
C ILE A 10 43.66 19.53 -2.85
N SER A 11 43.08 18.33 -2.74
CA SER A 11 41.77 17.96 -3.31
C SER A 11 41.14 16.82 -2.49
N VAL A 12 41.22 16.93 -1.16
CA VAL A 12 40.48 16.05 -0.23
C VAL A 12 39.56 16.96 0.57
N ALA A 13 38.28 16.59 0.63
CA ALA A 13 37.17 17.17 1.42
C ALA A 13 36.08 17.95 0.65
N VAL A 14 35.55 17.39 -0.44
CA VAL A 14 34.14 17.61 -0.83
C VAL A 14 33.44 16.25 -1.00
N CYS A 15 33.61 15.39 0.01
CA CYS A 15 32.80 14.20 0.20
C CYS A 15 32.37 14.22 1.66
N LEU A 16 31.09 13.92 1.94
CA LEU A 16 30.50 13.72 3.27
C LEU A 16 29.81 14.92 3.93
N THR A 17 28.82 15.52 3.27
CA THR A 17 27.61 15.98 3.97
C THR A 17 26.38 15.77 3.10
N HIS A 18 26.18 14.55 2.58
CA HIS A 18 24.81 14.06 2.41
C HIS A 18 24.46 13.34 3.71
N ALA A 19 24.09 14.15 4.70
CA ALA A 19 23.36 13.67 5.86
C ALA A 19 22.12 12.97 5.30
N GLN A 20 22.16 11.63 5.28
CA GLN A 20 20.96 10.83 5.13
C GLN A 20 20.08 11.20 6.31
N ARG A 21 19.16 12.12 6.06
CA ARG A 21 17.97 12.32 6.87
C ARG A 21 17.18 11.02 6.69
N SER A 22 17.53 10.01 7.48
CA SER A 22 16.69 8.86 7.74
C SER A 22 15.41 9.45 8.33
N GLY A 23 14.44 9.70 7.45
CA GLY A 23 13.08 9.86 7.89
C GLY A 23 12.77 8.62 8.72
N LYS A 24 12.23 8.82 9.92
CA LYS A 24 11.61 7.72 10.66
C LYS A 24 10.66 7.06 9.67
N GLU A 25 11.00 5.85 9.23
CA GLU A 25 10.03 4.99 8.58
C GLU A 25 8.88 4.91 9.58
N ASP A 26 7.70 5.36 9.17
CA ASP A 26 6.51 5.20 9.99
C ASP A 26 6.41 3.70 10.28
N ASP A 27 6.48 3.31 11.56
CA ASP A 27 6.47 1.90 11.98
C ASP A 27 5.08 1.29 11.67
N PHE A 28 4.88 0.84 10.45
CA PHE A 28 3.69 0.09 10.03
C PHE A 28 4.05 -1.38 9.77
N GLU A 29 3.08 -2.25 10.03
CA GLU A 29 3.17 -3.67 9.72
C GLU A 29 2.33 -3.94 8.46
N GLU A 30 2.98 -4.46 7.40
CA GLU A 30 2.26 -4.93 6.22
C GLU A 30 1.53 -6.23 6.53
N VAL A 31 0.22 -6.25 6.29
CA VAL A 31 -0.57 -7.47 6.41
C VAL A 31 -0.31 -8.35 5.18
N GLU A 32 -0.21 -9.66 5.39
CA GLU A 32 -0.04 -10.62 4.30
C GLU A 32 -1.09 -10.40 3.20
N VAL A 33 -0.61 -10.37 1.95
CA VAL A 33 -1.44 -10.18 0.77
C VAL A 33 -1.66 -11.53 0.10
N THR A 34 -2.92 -11.92 0.01
CA THR A 34 -3.37 -13.13 -0.68
C THR A 34 -3.98 -12.78 -2.03
N THR A 35 -3.79 -13.67 -3.01
CA THR A 35 -4.46 -13.56 -4.32
C THR A 35 -5.59 -14.59 -4.43
N LEU A 36 -6.80 -14.13 -4.70
CA LEU A 36 -8.00 -14.94 -4.84
C LEU A 36 -8.38 -15.08 -6.32
N PHE A 37 -8.13 -16.25 -6.93
CA PHE A 37 -8.46 -16.51 -8.34
C PHE A 37 -9.87 -17.09 -8.50
N GLY A 38 -10.67 -16.52 -9.41
CA GLY A 38 -12.03 -17.00 -9.70
C GLY A 38 -13.07 -16.69 -8.61
N TRP A 39 -12.71 -15.93 -7.58
CA TRP A 39 -13.63 -15.49 -6.53
C TRP A 39 -14.40 -14.23 -6.96
N PRO A 40 -15.61 -14.01 -6.41
CA PRO A 40 -16.28 -12.72 -6.54
C PRO A 40 -15.39 -11.59 -5.97
N LYS A 41 -15.64 -10.36 -6.42
CA LYS A 41 -14.90 -9.17 -6.00
C LYS A 41 -15.07 -8.96 -4.48
N PRO A 42 -13.99 -8.97 -3.68
CA PRO A 42 -14.06 -8.70 -2.25
C PRO A 42 -14.42 -7.24 -1.94
N GLY A 43 -14.90 -6.97 -0.73
CA GLY A 43 -15.29 -5.61 -0.28
C GLY A 43 -14.13 -4.70 0.12
N HIS A 44 -12.88 -5.20 0.11
CA HIS A 44 -11.69 -4.42 0.42
C HIS A 44 -10.45 -4.99 -0.30
N GLY A 45 -9.41 -4.18 -0.40
CA GLY A 45 -8.11 -4.56 -0.95
C GLY A 45 -7.07 -4.86 0.12
N LYS A 46 -5.86 -4.34 -0.10
CA LYS A 46 -4.71 -4.54 0.80
C LYS A 46 -4.87 -3.70 2.05
N CYS A 47 -4.41 -4.24 3.17
CA CYS A 47 -4.46 -3.57 4.47
C CYS A 47 -3.07 -3.35 5.04
N ARG A 48 -2.93 -2.28 5.84
CA ARG A 48 -1.75 -1.97 6.65
C ARG A 48 -2.17 -1.70 8.09
N ARG A 49 -1.34 -2.14 9.04
CA ARG A 49 -1.55 -1.91 10.47
C ARG A 49 -0.59 -0.84 10.97
N TYR A 50 -1.14 0.10 11.74
CA TYR A 50 -0.43 1.20 12.39
C TYR A 50 -0.60 1.08 13.91
N PRO A 51 0.21 0.25 14.59
CA PRO A 51 0.03 -0.04 16.01
C PRO A 51 0.24 1.19 16.91
N PHE A 52 0.97 2.20 16.43
CA PHE A 52 1.28 3.41 17.19
C PHE A 52 0.34 4.60 16.88
N ARG A 53 -0.63 4.40 15.98
CA ARG A 53 -1.70 5.37 15.75
C ARG A 53 -2.88 5.02 16.63
N TYR A 54 -2.94 5.72 17.77
CA TYR A 54 -3.95 5.47 18.78
C TYR A 54 -5.28 6.13 18.42
N CYS A 55 -6.33 5.32 18.44
CA CYS A 55 -7.70 5.77 18.33
C CYS A 55 -8.34 6.02 19.70
N ARG A 56 -9.49 6.72 19.69
CA ARG A 56 -10.26 6.97 20.91
C ARG A 56 -11.13 5.78 21.29
N TYR A 57 -11.72 5.09 20.32
CA TYR A 57 -12.59 3.94 20.54
C TYR A 57 -12.30 2.80 19.56
N PRO A 58 -12.30 1.52 20.00
CA PRO A 58 -12.29 0.37 19.09
C PRO A 58 -13.49 0.43 18.13
N GLY A 59 -13.27 0.06 16.86
CA GLY A 59 -14.29 0.07 15.80
C GLY A 59 -14.61 1.45 15.23
N GLU A 60 -14.05 2.54 15.79
CA GLU A 60 -14.21 3.88 15.22
C GLU A 60 -13.63 3.91 13.79
N LYS A 61 -14.42 4.42 12.84
CA LYS A 61 -13.93 4.75 11.50
C LYS A 61 -13.10 6.02 11.62
N THR A 62 -11.79 5.89 11.47
CA THR A 62 -10.93 7.06 11.42
C THR A 62 -11.02 7.65 10.02
N ARG A 63 -11.29 8.95 9.97
CA ARG A 63 -11.32 9.68 8.72
C ARG A 63 -9.87 9.86 8.27
N PHE A 64 -9.39 8.95 7.43
CA PHE A 64 -8.14 9.19 6.72
C PHE A 64 -8.39 10.30 5.71
N ASP A 65 -7.59 11.38 5.78
CA ASP A 65 -7.71 12.55 4.90
C ASP A 65 -7.39 12.16 3.44
N GLY A 66 -8.39 11.60 2.76
CA GLY A 66 -8.69 11.72 1.33
C GLY A 66 -7.69 11.23 0.28
N GLU A 67 -6.40 11.07 0.57
CA GLU A 67 -5.40 11.02 -0.49
C GLU A 67 -5.10 9.62 -1.03
N ASN A 68 -5.57 8.53 -0.39
CA ASN A 68 -5.10 7.18 -0.71
C ASN A 68 -6.18 6.11 -0.90
N CYS A 69 -7.45 6.47 -1.07
CA CYS A 69 -8.53 5.48 -1.31
C CYS A 69 -8.57 4.35 -0.29
N GLN A 70 -8.25 4.70 0.96
CA GLN A 70 -8.19 3.79 2.08
C GLN A 70 -9.27 4.16 3.09
N THR A 71 -9.87 3.14 3.71
CA THR A 71 -10.71 3.31 4.90
C THR A 71 -9.98 2.71 6.08
N CYS A 72 -9.88 3.49 7.15
CA CYS A 72 -9.16 3.13 8.36
C CYS A 72 -10.14 2.86 9.50
N TYR A 73 -9.79 1.88 10.31
CA TYR A 73 -10.59 1.42 11.43
C TYR A 73 -9.71 1.16 12.63
N CYS A 74 -10.24 1.46 13.80
CA CYS A 74 -9.56 1.19 15.05
C CYS A 74 -9.76 -0.27 15.44
N ASN A 75 -8.67 -0.99 15.67
CA ASN A 75 -8.72 -2.36 16.15
C ASN A 75 -8.93 -2.40 17.67
N GLN A 76 -9.09 -3.61 18.21
CA GLN A 76 -9.32 -3.85 19.63
C GLN A 76 -8.16 -3.42 20.55
N TRP A 77 -6.96 -3.23 20.00
CA TRP A 77 -5.78 -2.74 20.71
C TRP A 77 -5.58 -1.23 20.56
N PHE A 78 -6.60 -0.50 20.10
CA PHE A 78 -6.56 0.93 19.81
C PHE A 78 -5.60 1.34 18.68
N GLY A 79 -5.00 0.39 17.97
CA GLY A 79 -4.21 0.65 16.78
C GLY A 79 -5.09 0.85 15.54
N GLU A 80 -4.59 1.54 14.54
CA GLU A 80 -5.32 1.82 13.30
C GLU A 80 -5.00 0.75 12.24
N THR A 81 -6.02 0.21 11.57
CA THR A 81 -5.86 -0.66 10.39
C THR A 81 -6.50 0.03 9.20
N CYS A 82 -5.71 0.32 8.17
CA CYS A 82 -6.18 0.97 6.95
C CYS A 82 -6.20 -0.02 5.80
N CYS A 83 -7.34 -0.15 5.14
CA CYS A 83 -7.50 -1.01 3.97
C CYS A 83 -7.85 -0.18 2.74
N GLU A 84 -7.30 -0.52 1.58
CA GLU A 84 -7.81 -0.03 0.30
C GLU A 84 -9.30 -0.38 0.20
N GLY A 85 -10.14 0.59 -0.16
CA GLY A 85 -11.59 0.35 -0.30
C GLY A 85 -11.92 -0.59 -1.46
N GLU A 86 -11.02 -0.65 -2.44
CA GLU A 86 -11.18 -1.43 -3.66
C GLU A 86 -10.06 -2.46 -3.78
N PRO A 87 -10.37 -3.75 -4.01
CA PRO A 87 -9.34 -4.76 -4.23
C PRO A 87 -8.63 -4.57 -5.55
N ARG A 88 -7.30 -4.72 -5.55
CA ARG A 88 -6.52 -4.64 -6.78
C ARG A 88 -6.84 -5.83 -7.69
N PRO A 89 -7.31 -5.61 -8.93
CA PRO A 89 -7.60 -6.70 -9.86
C PRO A 89 -6.32 -7.39 -10.31
N VAL A 90 -6.39 -8.70 -10.40
CA VAL A 90 -5.38 -9.55 -11.02
C VAL A 90 -5.87 -9.84 -12.43
N VAL A 91 -5.11 -9.38 -13.42
CA VAL A 91 -5.51 -9.47 -14.83
C VAL A 91 -4.80 -10.62 -15.55
N LYS A 92 -5.44 -11.14 -16.59
CA LYS A 92 -4.97 -12.29 -17.36
C LYS A 92 -3.58 -12.11 -17.99
N LYS A 93 -3.26 -10.89 -18.46
CA LYS A 93 -1.97 -10.57 -19.10
C LYS A 93 -1.39 -9.27 -18.55
N PRO A 94 -0.71 -9.29 -17.38
CA PRO A 94 -0.28 -8.07 -16.68
C PRO A 94 0.74 -7.24 -17.48
N ARG A 95 1.54 -7.86 -18.37
CA ARG A 95 2.46 -7.11 -19.26
C ARG A 95 1.75 -6.34 -20.38
N HIS A 96 0.47 -6.61 -20.61
CA HIS A 96 -0.34 -6.04 -21.69
C HIS A 96 -1.58 -5.29 -21.17
N CYS A 97 -1.65 -5.06 -19.86
CA CYS A 97 -2.74 -4.35 -19.22
C CYS A 97 -2.15 -3.43 -18.16
N ASP A 98 -2.38 -2.14 -18.29
CA ASP A 98 -2.00 -1.18 -17.27
C ASP A 98 -3.16 -1.05 -16.26
N VAL A 99 -2.87 -1.28 -14.98
CA VAL A 99 -3.83 -1.22 -13.87
C VAL A 99 -3.50 0.00 -13.03
N THR A 100 -4.38 1.00 -13.01
CA THR A 100 -4.16 2.28 -12.33
C THR A 100 -5.30 2.57 -11.36
N LEU A 101 -4.98 2.99 -10.14
CA LEU A 101 -5.99 3.43 -9.18
C LEU A 101 -6.37 4.88 -9.46
N ASN A 102 -7.66 5.15 -9.65
CA ASN A 102 -8.16 6.51 -9.82
C ASN A 102 -8.35 7.18 -8.45
N PRO A 103 -7.59 8.21 -8.08
CA PRO A 103 -7.65 8.78 -6.73
C PRO A 103 -8.95 9.55 -6.45
N LYS A 104 -9.77 9.84 -7.48
CA LYS A 104 -11.04 10.57 -7.31
C LYS A 104 -12.22 9.62 -7.06
N THR A 105 -12.29 8.51 -7.78
CA THR A 105 -13.37 7.51 -7.66
C THR A 105 -12.98 6.35 -6.75
N CYS A 106 -11.68 6.19 -6.49
CA CYS A 106 -11.11 5.06 -5.79
C CYS A 106 -11.29 3.70 -6.46
N GLU A 107 -11.63 3.70 -7.76
CA GLU A 107 -11.76 2.50 -8.57
C GLU A 107 -10.50 2.25 -9.42
N TYR A 108 -10.25 0.98 -9.78
CA TYR A 108 -9.14 0.61 -10.66
C TYR A 108 -9.54 0.73 -12.14
N ASP A 109 -8.87 1.63 -12.85
CA ASP A 109 -8.94 1.76 -14.29
C ASP A 109 -8.04 0.71 -14.97
N LEU A 110 -8.61 -0.03 -15.93
CA LEU A 110 -7.93 -1.06 -16.71
C LEU A 110 -7.72 -0.60 -18.15
N HIS A 111 -6.47 -0.43 -18.55
CA HIS A 111 -6.11 0.02 -19.90
C HIS A 111 -5.47 -1.12 -20.72
N PRO A 112 -6.24 -1.80 -21.59
CA PRO A 112 -5.72 -2.91 -22.38
C PRO A 112 -4.87 -2.41 -23.54
N ARG A 113 -3.66 -2.97 -23.68
CA ARG A 113 -2.84 -2.82 -24.90
C ARG A 113 -3.20 -3.84 -25.98
N CYS A 114 -3.88 -4.92 -25.60
CA CYS A 114 -4.37 -5.97 -26.49
C CYS A 114 -5.75 -6.46 -26.04
N LYS A 115 -6.57 -6.97 -26.97
CA LYS A 115 -7.89 -7.52 -26.65
C LYS A 115 -7.80 -8.64 -25.60
N GLY A 116 -8.61 -8.54 -24.55
CA GLY A 116 -8.68 -9.51 -23.44
C GLY A 116 -7.45 -9.56 -22.54
N ALA A 117 -6.53 -8.59 -22.62
CA ALA A 117 -5.38 -8.54 -21.73
C ALA A 117 -5.77 -8.17 -20.29
N CYS A 118 -6.79 -7.33 -20.15
CA CYS A 118 -7.30 -6.81 -18.89
C CYS A 118 -8.47 -7.62 -18.30
N ASP A 119 -8.76 -8.81 -18.83
CA ASP A 119 -9.78 -9.67 -18.22
C ASP A 119 -9.34 -9.99 -16.79
N THR A 120 -10.17 -9.62 -15.80
CA THR A 120 -9.90 -9.89 -14.39
C THR A 120 -10.05 -11.39 -14.12
N VAL A 121 -9.01 -12.01 -13.58
CA VAL A 121 -8.96 -13.44 -13.21
C VAL A 121 -8.94 -13.65 -11.70
N GLY A 122 -8.79 -12.58 -10.93
CA GLY A 122 -8.78 -12.63 -9.47
C GLY A 122 -8.54 -11.27 -8.82
N TRP A 123 -8.29 -11.28 -7.52
CA TRP A 123 -8.17 -10.08 -6.69
C TRP A 123 -7.03 -10.21 -5.67
N GLN A 124 -6.31 -9.13 -5.39
CA GLN A 124 -5.35 -9.06 -4.29
C GLN A 124 -6.01 -8.42 -3.06
N VAL A 125 -5.96 -9.14 -1.94
CA VAL A 125 -6.56 -8.73 -0.66
C VAL A 125 -5.63 -9.04 0.50
N SER A 126 -5.80 -8.36 1.62
CA SER A 126 -5.19 -8.79 2.88
C SER A 126 -6.21 -9.53 3.73
N MET A 127 -5.88 -10.74 4.20
CA MET A 127 -6.77 -11.48 5.10
C MET A 127 -6.61 -10.95 6.53
N LEU A 128 -7.69 -10.42 7.11
CA LEU A 128 -7.70 -9.95 8.49
C LEU A 128 -8.28 -11.05 9.39
N ALA A 129 -7.41 -11.86 9.99
CA ALA A 129 -7.82 -12.99 10.85
C ALA A 129 -8.60 -12.57 12.12
N ASP A 130 -8.52 -11.29 12.51
CA ASP A 130 -9.05 -10.77 13.78
C ASP A 130 -10.33 -9.92 13.62
N TYR A 131 -10.85 -9.77 12.40
CA TYR A 131 -11.99 -8.88 12.08
C TYR A 131 -13.27 -9.66 11.79
N ASP A 132 -13.65 -10.59 12.66
CA ASP A 132 -14.82 -11.47 12.44
C ASP A 132 -16.18 -10.84 12.82
N GLU A 133 -16.23 -9.66 13.47
CA GLU A 133 -17.51 -9.14 14.02
C GLU A 133 -17.97 -7.77 13.50
N GLY A 134 -17.15 -7.05 12.72
CA GLY A 134 -17.47 -5.66 12.30
C GLY A 134 -17.63 -5.44 10.79
N TRP A 135 -17.28 -6.43 9.97
CA TRP A 135 -17.38 -6.40 8.51
C TRP A 135 -18.35 -7.44 7.95
N SER A 136 -18.98 -8.23 8.81
CA SER A 136 -19.99 -9.23 8.44
C SER A 136 -21.23 -8.63 7.76
N ASP A 137 -21.44 -7.31 7.86
CA ASP A 137 -22.48 -6.59 7.11
C ASP A 137 -22.09 -6.26 5.65
N VAL A 138 -20.85 -6.53 5.23
CA VAL A 138 -20.49 -6.55 3.81
C VAL A 138 -20.73 -7.97 3.31
N ASP A 139 -22.01 -8.26 3.07
CA ASP A 139 -22.52 -9.46 2.43
C ASP A 139 -21.61 -9.85 1.26
N VAL A 140 -20.75 -10.85 1.47
CA VAL A 140 -20.26 -11.69 0.37
C VAL A 140 -21.41 -12.64 0.05
N THR A 141 -22.48 -12.11 -0.56
CA THR A 141 -23.48 -12.95 -1.23
C THR A 141 -22.78 -13.60 -2.40
N VAL A 142 -22.31 -14.84 -2.18
CA VAL A 142 -21.98 -15.77 -3.24
C VAL A 142 -23.32 -16.22 -3.81
N GLU A 143 -23.84 -15.50 -4.80
CA GLU A 143 -24.90 -16.02 -5.69
C GLU A 143 -24.34 -17.07 -6.65
#